data_AF-A0A958P2W3-F1
#
_entry.id   AF-A0A958P2W3-F1
#
_cell.length_a   1.000
_cell.length_b   1.000
_cell.length_c   1.000
_cell.angle_alpha   90.00
_cell.angle_beta   90.00
_cell.angle_gamma   90.00
#
_symmetry.space_group_name_H-M   'P 1'
#
loop_
_entity.id
_entity.type
_entity.pdbx_description
1 polymer ?
#
loop_
_entity_poly.entity_id
_entity_poly.type
_entity_poly.pdbx_seq_one_letter_code
_entity_poly.pdbx_strand_id
1 'polypeptide(L)'
;MKKLMILTALILGAQFSHADGFKCLSTDGELQVQVYNHVMPEEGTRTVAVMVLSNPQVQEGRQTIAKFSAENATLSSGSMVYTAQVDLRFRESRTKGEYLAGTRLGYVDSLNLNVDFSYSHPVKEGTLLPAVLTVTKRSGEVIEMGMVCSRYLKN
;
A
#
# COMPACT_ATOMS: atom_id res chain seq x y z
N MET A 1 25.86 -53.02 -22.75
CA MET A 1 25.95 -51.55 -22.87
C MET A 1 24.67 -50.93 -22.33
N LYS A 2 24.66 -50.49 -21.06
CA LYS A 2 23.51 -49.81 -20.43
C LYS A 2 23.76 -48.31 -20.49
N LYS A 3 23.01 -47.59 -21.33
CA LYS A 3 23.01 -46.13 -21.36
C LYS A 3 22.04 -45.65 -20.27
N LEU A 4 22.59 -45.21 -19.14
CA LEU A 4 21.86 -44.52 -18.09
C LEU A 4 21.78 -43.04 -18.50
N MET A 5 20.63 -42.60 -19.03
CA MET A 5 20.36 -41.17 -19.21
C MET A 5 19.99 -40.59 -17.84
N ILE A 6 20.89 -39.79 -17.27
CA ILE A 6 20.61 -38.95 -16.12
C ILE A 6 19.90 -37.71 -16.65
N LEU A 7 18.58 -37.64 -16.44
CA LEU A 7 17.80 -36.44 -16.70
C LEU A 7 17.96 -35.51 -15.50
N THR A 8 18.91 -34.59 -15.58
CA THR A 8 19.11 -33.55 -14.56
C THR A 8 17.94 -32.57 -14.65
N ALA A 9 16.98 -32.70 -13.74
CA ALA A 9 15.90 -31.74 -13.58
C ALA A 9 16.50 -30.43 -13.03
N LEU A 10 16.76 -29.47 -13.91
CA LEU A 10 16.96 -28.08 -13.56
C LEU A 10 15.62 -27.56 -13.01
N ILE A 11 15.43 -27.68 -11.70
CA ILE A 11 14.41 -26.93 -10.97
C ILE A 11 14.88 -25.48 -11.02
N LEU A 12 14.47 -24.76 -12.05
CA LEU A 12 14.51 -23.31 -12.06
C LEU A 12 13.60 -22.85 -10.92
N GLY A 13 14.19 -22.54 -9.77
CA GLY A 13 13.50 -21.85 -8.70
C GLY A 13 13.02 -20.52 -9.27
N ALA A 14 11.71 -20.41 -9.52
CA ALA A 14 11.08 -19.14 -9.83
C ALA A 14 11.45 -18.18 -8.69
N GLN A 15 12.23 -17.15 -8.99
CA GLN A 15 12.47 -16.07 -8.05
C GLN A 15 11.17 -15.29 -7.95
N PHE A 16 10.35 -15.67 -6.97
CA PHE A 16 9.11 -15.01 -6.62
C PHE A 16 9.38 -13.52 -6.41
N SER A 17 8.62 -12.67 -7.11
CA SER A 17 8.70 -11.23 -6.94
C SER A 17 8.15 -10.85 -5.57
N HIS A 18 9.05 -10.65 -4.60
CA HIS A 18 8.68 -10.25 -3.26
C HIS A 18 8.03 -8.86 -3.27
N ALA A 19 6.70 -8.75 -3.17
CA ALA A 19 6.07 -7.45 -2.92
C ALA A 19 6.28 -7.09 -1.44
N ASP A 20 6.88 -5.94 -1.16
CA ASP A 20 7.10 -5.44 0.19
C ASP A 20 6.16 -4.26 0.46
N GLY A 21 5.48 -4.29 1.60
CA GLY A 21 4.47 -3.32 1.92
C GLY A 21 3.98 -3.36 3.36
N PHE A 22 2.98 -2.52 3.62
CA PHE A 22 2.35 -2.37 4.91
C PHE A 22 0.84 -2.46 4.77
N LYS A 23 0.20 -3.14 5.71
CA LYS A 23 -1.24 -3.14 5.91
C LYS A 23 -1.53 -2.44 7.22
N CYS A 24 -2.12 -1.25 7.13
CA CYS A 24 -2.37 -0.36 8.26
C CYS A 24 -3.86 -0.31 8.57
N LEU A 25 -4.21 -0.35 9.85
CA LEU A 25 -5.56 -0.18 10.35
C LEU A 25 -5.60 1.04 11.26
N SER A 26 -6.63 1.88 11.13
CA SER A 26 -6.88 2.98 12.06
C SER A 26 -7.20 2.44 13.45
N THR A 27 -6.90 3.22 14.49
CA THR A 27 -7.14 2.81 15.88
C THR A 27 -8.61 2.58 16.22
N ASP A 28 -9.53 3.19 15.47
CA ASP A 28 -10.99 2.96 15.56
C ASP A 28 -11.47 1.77 14.71
N GLY A 29 -10.62 1.21 13.85
CA GLY A 29 -10.95 0.08 12.97
C GLY A 29 -11.84 0.43 11.77
N GLU A 30 -12.09 1.70 11.48
CA GLU A 30 -12.97 2.14 10.39
C GLU A 30 -12.26 2.27 9.04
N LEU A 31 -10.94 2.43 9.04
CA LEU A 31 -10.13 2.61 7.84
C LEU A 31 -8.96 1.65 7.81
N GLN A 32 -8.83 0.95 6.69
CA GLN A 32 -7.65 0.19 6.34
C GLN A 32 -6.93 0.86 5.17
N VAL A 33 -5.62 1.05 5.32
CA VAL A 33 -4.71 1.54 4.28
C VAL A 33 -3.69 0.46 3.97
N GLN A 34 -3.62 0.03 2.72
CA GLN A 34 -2.61 -0.92 2.26
C GLN A 34 -1.68 -0.21 1.29
N VAL A 35 -0.37 -0.25 1.55
CA VAL A 35 0.66 0.27 0.66
C VAL A 35 1.64 -0.83 0.29
N TYR A 36 2.07 -0.89 -0.97
CA TYR A 36 3.09 -1.85 -1.40
C TYR A 36 3.84 -1.40 -2.63
N ASN A 37 5.06 -1.91 -2.76
CA ASN A 37 5.89 -1.73 -3.93
C ASN A 37 5.92 -3.05 -4.73
N HIS A 38 5.66 -2.96 -6.04
CA HIS A 38 6.06 -4.03 -6.94
C HIS A 38 7.59 -4.05 -7.05
N VAL A 39 8.18 -5.24 -6.93
CA VAL A 39 9.60 -5.48 -7.22
C VAL A 39 9.66 -6.18 -8.58
N MET A 40 10.44 -5.66 -9.52
CA MET A 40 10.84 -6.42 -10.71
C MET A 40 12.13 -7.16 -10.38
N PRO A 41 12.10 -8.50 -10.20
CA PRO A 41 13.26 -9.26 -9.75
C PRO A 41 14.45 -9.18 -10.72
N GLU A 42 14.17 -9.11 -12.02
CA GLU A 42 15.19 -9.08 -13.07
C GLU A 42 15.99 -7.77 -13.11
N GLU A 43 15.39 -6.67 -12.65
CA GLU A 43 16.02 -5.35 -12.63
C GLU A 43 16.47 -4.95 -11.22
N GLY A 44 16.17 -5.76 -10.19
CA GLY A 44 16.46 -5.44 -8.79
C GLY A 44 15.82 -4.14 -8.29
N THR A 45 14.83 -3.60 -9.02
CA THR A 45 14.32 -2.23 -8.83
C THR A 45 12.84 -2.26 -8.42
N ARG A 46 12.46 -1.35 -7.50
CA ARG A 46 11.07 -1.12 -7.09
C ARG A 46 10.38 -0.28 -8.15
N THR A 47 9.35 -0.82 -8.78
CA THR A 47 8.84 -0.21 -10.02
C THR A 47 7.59 0.61 -9.83
N VAL A 48 6.65 0.19 -8.98
CA VAL A 48 5.40 0.95 -8.76
C VAL A 48 4.91 0.78 -7.33
N ALA A 49 4.80 1.91 -6.61
CA ALA A 49 4.06 1.97 -5.35
C ALA A 49 2.55 2.03 -5.63
N VAL A 50 1.77 1.31 -4.82
CA VAL A 50 0.30 1.37 -4.83
C VAL A 50 -0.19 1.60 -3.40
N MET A 51 -1.19 2.47 -3.25
CA MET A 51 -1.93 2.70 -2.01
C MET A 51 -3.40 2.40 -2.24
N VAL A 52 -3.99 1.60 -1.35
CA VAL A 52 -5.41 1.23 -1.38
C VAL A 52 -6.04 1.61 -0.05
N LEU A 53 -7.12 2.39 -0.11
CA LEU A 53 -7.97 2.72 1.02
C LEU A 53 -9.21 1.82 0.99
N SER A 54 -9.59 1.28 2.14
CA SER A 54 -10.77 0.43 2.26
C SER A 54 -11.44 0.55 3.62
N ASN A 55 -12.75 0.37 3.66
CA ASN A 55 -13.49 0.21 4.90
C ASN A 55 -13.66 -1.29 5.22
N PRO A 56 -12.97 -1.82 6.24
CA PRO A 56 -13.03 -3.25 6.57
C PRO A 56 -14.35 -3.69 7.20
N GLN A 57 -15.20 -2.75 7.65
CA GLN A 57 -16.50 -3.04 8.26
C GLN A 57 -17.58 -3.37 7.22
N VAL A 58 -17.35 -3.04 5.94
CA VAL A 58 -18.28 -3.33 4.85
C VAL A 58 -18.18 -4.80 4.48
N GLN A 59 -19.12 -5.62 4.96
CA GLN A 59 -19.15 -7.06 4.65
C GLN A 59 -19.66 -7.35 3.23
N GLU A 60 -20.67 -6.59 2.79
CA GLU A 60 -21.28 -6.73 1.46
C GLU A 60 -21.10 -5.43 0.65
N GLY A 61 -20.75 -5.55 -0.62
CA GLY A 61 -20.54 -4.42 -1.52
C GLY A 61 -19.07 -4.01 -1.65
N ARG A 62 -18.83 -2.74 -2.00
CA ARG A 62 -17.49 -2.24 -2.32
C ARG A 62 -16.77 -1.78 -1.05
N GLN A 63 -15.80 -2.58 -0.60
CA GLN A 63 -14.90 -2.21 0.51
C GLN A 63 -13.89 -1.14 0.13
N THR A 64 -13.40 -1.14 -1.12
CA THR A 64 -12.38 -0.19 -1.58
C THR A 64 -12.97 1.21 -1.75
N ILE A 65 -12.44 2.15 -0.97
CA ILE A 65 -12.76 3.57 -1.02
C ILE A 65 -12.06 4.19 -2.23
N ALA A 66 -10.74 4.06 -2.31
CA ALA A 66 -9.92 4.64 -3.37
C ALA A 66 -8.62 3.86 -3.56
N LYS A 67 -8.01 3.99 -4.73
CA LYS A 67 -6.68 3.48 -5.03
C LYS A 67 -5.85 4.57 -5.73
N PHE A 68 -4.57 4.63 -5.35
CA PHE A 68 -3.57 5.56 -5.88
C PHE A 68 -2.33 4.76 -6.31
N SER A 69 -1.67 5.19 -7.37
CA SER A 69 -0.49 4.51 -7.90
C SER A 69 0.56 5.49 -8.39
N ALA A 70 1.83 5.10 -8.26
CA ALA A 70 2.93 5.86 -8.81
C ALA A 70 2.87 5.94 -10.34
N GLU A 71 2.34 4.91 -10.99
CA GLU A 71 2.10 4.87 -12.45
C GLU A 71 1.17 5.98 -12.92
N ASN A 72 0.12 6.30 -12.14
CA ASN A 72 -0.80 7.39 -12.43
C ASN A 72 -0.33 8.75 -11.88
N ALA A 73 0.90 8.82 -11.33
CA ALA A 73 1.44 9.98 -10.61
C ALA A 73 0.55 10.48 -9.45
N THR A 74 -0.37 9.64 -8.95
CA THR A 74 -1.24 9.95 -7.81
C THR A 74 -0.66 9.48 -6.49
N LEU A 75 0.49 8.82 -6.51
CA LEU A 75 1.21 8.37 -5.31
C LEU A 75 2.71 8.61 -5.48
N SER A 76 3.33 9.18 -4.45
CA SER A 76 4.79 9.19 -4.28
C SER A 76 5.18 8.47 -2.98
N SER A 77 6.36 7.87 -2.96
CA SER A 77 6.89 7.14 -1.80
C SER A 77 8.32 7.59 -1.50
N GLY A 78 8.58 8.00 -0.26
CA GLY A 78 9.91 8.20 0.31
C GLY A 78 10.29 7.09 1.29
N SER A 79 11.35 7.29 2.07
CA SER A 79 11.88 6.28 3.00
C SER A 79 10.86 5.76 4.03
N MET A 80 10.01 6.66 4.56
CA MET A 80 9.02 6.35 5.61
C MET A 80 7.59 6.78 5.25
N VAL A 81 7.46 7.55 4.17
CA VAL A 81 6.27 8.35 3.88
C VAL A 81 5.70 7.99 2.52
N TYR A 82 4.41 7.67 2.47
CA TYR A 82 3.63 7.49 1.26
C TYR A 82 2.65 8.65 1.12
N THR A 83 2.79 9.45 0.06
CA THR A 83 1.94 10.61 -0.20
C THR A 83 1.06 10.37 -1.41
N ALA A 84 -0.26 10.25 -1.20
CA ALA A 84 -1.23 10.16 -2.28
C ALA A 84 -1.90 11.51 -2.54
N GLN A 85 -1.96 11.90 -3.81
CA GLN A 85 -2.68 13.08 -4.29
C GLN A 85 -4.07 12.66 -4.75
N VAL A 86 -5.11 13.26 -4.15
CA VAL A 86 -6.49 12.92 -4.46
C VAL A 86 -6.93 13.66 -5.71
N ASP A 87 -6.79 12.99 -6.84
CA ASP A 87 -7.31 13.42 -8.12
C ASP A 87 -8.53 12.57 -8.51
N LEU A 88 -9.71 13.17 -8.45
CA LEU A 88 -10.99 12.51 -8.73
C LEU A 88 -11.24 12.25 -10.22
N ARG A 89 -10.33 12.71 -11.11
CA ARG A 89 -10.40 12.44 -12.55
C ARG A 89 -10.01 11.00 -12.86
N PHE A 90 -9.18 10.37 -12.02
CA PHE A 90 -8.80 8.97 -12.19
C PHE A 90 -9.91 8.05 -11.72
N ARG A 91 -10.21 7.01 -12.53
CA ARG A 91 -11.29 6.06 -12.26
C ARG A 91 -11.15 5.37 -10.89
N GLU A 92 -9.92 5.10 -10.47
CA GLU A 92 -9.58 4.40 -9.24
C GLU A 92 -9.81 5.23 -7.96
N SER A 93 -9.98 6.55 -8.09
CA SER A 93 -10.21 7.52 -7.00
C SER A 93 -11.46 8.39 -7.24
N ARG A 94 -12.28 8.09 -8.25
CA ARG A 94 -13.46 8.90 -8.66
C ARG A 94 -14.65 8.82 -7.69
N THR A 95 -14.48 8.21 -6.54
CA THR A 95 -15.50 7.87 -5.55
C THR A 95 -15.74 9.01 -4.56
N LYS A 96 -16.00 10.21 -5.07
CA LYS A 96 -16.10 11.47 -4.29
C LYS A 96 -17.02 11.42 -3.05
N GLY A 97 -18.04 10.56 -3.09
CA GLY A 97 -19.05 10.43 -2.04
C GLY A 97 -18.64 9.53 -0.88
N GLU A 98 -17.61 8.71 -1.06
CA GLU A 98 -17.14 7.76 -0.05
C GLU A 98 -16.59 8.47 1.18
N TYR A 99 -16.86 7.87 2.33
CA TYR A 99 -16.38 8.37 3.61
C TYR A 99 -14.94 7.93 3.86
N LEU A 100 -14.14 8.84 4.39
CA LEU A 100 -12.74 8.64 4.72
C LEU A 100 -12.41 9.54 5.91
N ALA A 101 -11.96 8.95 7.02
CA ALA A 101 -11.31 9.69 8.10
C ALA A 101 -12.11 10.91 8.61
N GLY A 102 -13.40 10.75 8.93
CA GLY A 102 -14.21 11.88 9.39
C GLY A 102 -14.79 12.77 8.27
N THR A 103 -14.38 12.58 7.01
CA THR A 103 -14.75 13.43 5.86
C THR A 103 -15.14 12.62 4.62
N ARG A 104 -15.45 13.29 3.50
CA ARG A 104 -15.66 12.62 2.20
C ARG A 104 -14.42 12.76 1.32
N LEU A 105 -14.13 11.73 0.53
CA LEU A 105 -13.01 11.71 -0.40
C LEU A 105 -13.00 12.95 -1.33
N GLY A 106 -14.18 13.44 -1.73
CA GLY A 106 -14.30 14.64 -2.57
C GLY A 106 -13.71 15.92 -1.96
N TYR A 107 -13.62 16.00 -0.63
CA TYR A 107 -13.05 17.14 0.08
C TYR A 107 -11.57 16.97 0.40
N VAL A 108 -11.01 15.79 0.15
CA VAL A 108 -9.60 15.51 0.40
C VAL A 108 -8.75 15.99 -0.77
N ASP A 109 -7.63 16.61 -0.43
CA ASP A 109 -6.60 17.05 -1.37
C ASP A 109 -5.45 16.04 -1.42
N SER A 110 -4.92 15.66 -0.26
CA SER A 110 -3.83 14.69 -0.16
C SER A 110 -3.89 13.84 1.10
N LEU A 111 -3.20 12.72 1.05
CA LEU A 111 -3.05 11.74 2.12
C LEU A 111 -1.57 11.46 2.32
N ASN A 112 -1.11 11.45 3.56
CA ASN A 112 0.26 11.17 3.91
C ASN A 112 0.30 10.08 4.99
N LEU A 113 0.71 8.88 4.61
CA LEU A 113 0.92 7.77 5.53
C LEU A 113 2.41 7.73 5.91
N ASN A 114 2.70 8.03 7.16
CA ASN A 114 4.04 7.93 7.75
C ASN A 114 4.11 6.67 8.62
N VAL A 115 4.92 5.70 8.20
CA VAL A 115 5.14 4.44 8.93
C VAL A 115 6.48 4.50 9.61
N ASP A 116 6.54 4.18 10.91
CA ASP A 116 7.80 4.10 11.66
C ASP A 116 8.63 2.87 11.24
N PHE A 117 9.21 2.96 10.05
CA PHE A 117 9.96 1.90 9.41
C PHE A 117 11.18 2.48 8.71
N SER A 118 12.32 1.79 8.80
CA SER A 118 13.49 2.12 7.99
C SER A 118 13.99 0.92 7.21
N TYR A 119 14.26 1.11 5.92
CA TYR A 119 14.90 0.09 5.09
C TYR A 119 16.35 -0.20 5.51
N SER A 120 17.02 0.71 6.22
CA SER A 120 18.34 0.43 6.78
C SER A 120 18.29 -0.45 8.03
N HIS A 121 17.12 -0.56 8.67
CA HIS A 121 16.87 -1.38 9.85
C HIS A 121 15.55 -2.16 9.67
N PRO A 122 15.50 -3.11 8.71
CA PRO A 122 14.27 -3.79 8.37
C PRO A 122 13.78 -4.66 9.54
N VAL A 123 12.46 -4.66 9.75
CA VAL A 123 11.78 -5.53 10.72
C VAL A 123 11.23 -6.80 10.06
N LYS A 124 10.94 -7.85 10.84
CA LYS A 124 10.37 -9.09 10.30
C LYS A 124 8.97 -8.87 9.71
N GLU A 125 8.57 -9.72 8.78
CA GLU A 125 7.16 -9.81 8.35
C GLU A 125 6.24 -10.03 9.57
N GLY A 126 5.06 -9.42 9.53
CA GLY A 126 4.07 -9.44 10.60
C GLY A 126 4.35 -8.46 11.73
N THR A 127 5.54 -7.83 11.78
CA THR A 127 5.86 -6.84 12.83
C THR A 127 4.87 -5.68 12.78
N LEU A 128 4.31 -5.34 13.94
CA LEU A 128 3.44 -4.19 14.11
C LEU A 128 4.27 -2.94 14.35
N LEU A 129 3.98 -1.89 13.59
CA LEU A 129 4.65 -0.61 13.61
C LEU A 129 3.62 0.49 13.83
N PRO A 130 3.94 1.51 14.66
CA PRO A 130 3.11 2.69 14.74
C PRO A 130 3.20 3.47 13.42
N ALA A 131 2.09 4.12 13.07
CA ALA A 131 2.03 4.99 11.92
C ALA A 131 1.02 6.11 12.15
N VAL A 132 1.14 7.16 11.36
CA VAL A 132 0.19 8.27 11.34
C VAL A 132 -0.29 8.46 9.92
N LEU A 133 -1.60 8.53 9.73
CA LEU A 133 -2.21 8.99 8.48
C LEU A 133 -2.63 10.44 8.67
N THR A 134 -2.06 11.33 7.86
CA THR A 134 -2.47 12.73 7.76
C THR A 134 -3.35 12.90 6.53
N VAL A 135 -4.54 13.46 6.70
CA VAL A 135 -5.50 13.76 5.64
C VAL A 135 -5.63 15.27 5.53
N THR A 136 -5.16 15.83 4.43
CA THR A 136 -5.27 17.26 4.15
C THR A 136 -6.49 17.49 3.27
N LYS A 137 -7.44 18.29 3.75
CA LYS A 137 -8.61 18.70 2.97
C LYS A 137 -8.23 19.82 1.99
N ARG A 138 -9.02 19.96 0.93
CA ARG A 138 -8.91 21.07 -0.04
C ARG A 138 -9.11 22.45 0.58
N SER A 139 -9.73 22.51 1.76
CA SER A 139 -9.87 23.74 2.56
C SER A 139 -8.58 24.12 3.30
N GLY A 140 -7.58 23.23 3.35
CA GLY A 140 -6.38 23.35 4.19
C GLY A 140 -6.51 22.77 5.59
N GLU A 141 -7.70 22.29 5.98
CA GLU A 141 -7.89 21.58 7.25
C GLU A 141 -7.16 20.24 7.24
N VAL A 142 -6.52 19.89 8.35
CA VAL A 142 -5.77 18.64 8.52
C VAL A 142 -6.45 17.76 9.54
N ILE A 143 -6.60 16.48 9.20
CA ILE A 143 -7.06 15.42 10.11
C ILE A 143 -5.91 14.43 10.27
N GLU A 144 -5.49 14.17 11.50
CA GLU A 144 -4.49 13.16 11.82
C GLU A 144 -5.15 11.96 12.48
N MET A 145 -4.72 10.76 12.10
CA MET A 145 -5.19 9.51 12.65
C MET A 145 -4.04 8.59 12.99
N GLY A 146 -4.09 8.03 14.20
CA GLY A 146 -3.22 6.94 14.61
C GLY A 146 -3.53 5.67 13.81
N MET A 147 -2.48 5.02 13.34
CA MET A 147 -2.55 3.79 12.56
C MET A 147 -1.61 2.75 13.19
N VAL A 148 -1.98 1.47 13.05
CA VAL A 148 -1.12 0.33 13.37
C VAL A 148 -0.88 -0.44 12.08
N CYS A 149 0.37 -0.52 11.64
CA CYS A 149 0.78 -1.15 10.39
C CYS A 149 1.46 -2.49 10.63
N SER A 150 1.04 -3.53 9.92
CA SER A 150 1.76 -4.80 9.83
C SER A 150 2.56 -4.83 8.53
N ARG A 151 3.88 -5.07 8.61
CA ARG A 151 4.70 -5.31 7.41
C ARG A 151 4.35 -6.65 6.81
N TYR A 152 4.22 -6.73 5.49
CA TYR A 152 4.04 -8.01 4.79
C TYR A 152 5.01 -8.15 3.62
N LEU A 153 5.40 -9.39 3.35
CA LEU A 153 6.26 -9.76 2.24
C LEU A 153 5.51 -10.80 1.40
N LYS A 154 4.95 -10.39 0.27
CA LYS A 154 4.22 -11.32 -0.60
C LYS A 154 5.21 -12.03 -1.51
N ASN A 155 5.38 -13.33 -1.30
CA ASN A 155 6.03 -14.27 -2.23
C ASN A 155 5.08 -14.59 -3.39
#